data_AF-A0A5R9GC59-F1
#
_entry.id   AF-A0A5R9GC59-F1
#
_cell.length_a   1.000
_cell.length_b   1.000
_cell.length_c   1.000
_cell.angle_alpha   90.00
_cell.angle_beta   90.00
_cell.angle_gamma   90.00
#
_symmetry.space_group_name_H-M   'P 1'
#
loop_
_entity.id
_entity.type
_entity.pdbx_description
1 polymer ?
#
loop_
_entity_poly.entity_id
_entity_poly.type
_entity_poly.pdbx_seq_one_letter_code
_entity_poly.pdbx_strand_id
1 'polypeptide(L)'
;MAFLSSLLGSIVGSVELGLMYAIMALGVYLTYRVLDFPDLTVDGSFTTGAGIAAGMIVAGYSPWLATGVAFLGGLAAGAVTGLLHTKGGINPLLSGILMMIALYTINYRIMGRPNIPLLNQETVFPDGSLFLGSTYALLMAPIIVLVLKLLLDWFLRTDLGMAIRATGDNARMVRSFGVNTDNTIVTGVSLSNGLVAMAGAFVAQYQGFADLQMGIGMIVIGLASVIIGEVIFGVRSIWRTTLAVILGAVVYRIVIALSIRYGLEASDMKLMTALIVTVALIVPMVNKRRRQRLVGRKRSLELTEEAGT
;
A
#
# COMPACT_ATOMS: atom_id res chain seq x y z
N MET A 1 19.58 14.59 -26.81
CA MET A 1 18.11 14.72 -26.94
C MET A 1 17.37 13.39 -26.71
N ALA A 2 17.76 12.29 -27.36
CA ALA A 2 17.13 10.97 -27.16
C ALA A 2 17.25 10.42 -25.72
N PHE A 3 18.39 10.66 -25.05
CA PHE A 3 18.60 10.25 -23.66
C PHE A 3 17.63 10.96 -22.70
N LEU A 4 17.52 12.29 -22.78
CA LEU A 4 16.64 13.10 -21.93
C LEU A 4 15.15 12.81 -22.15
N SER A 5 14.73 12.65 -23.42
CA SER A 5 13.34 12.28 -23.73
C SER A 5 12.98 10.87 -23.23
N SER A 6 13.89 9.91 -23.37
CA SER A 6 13.68 8.58 -22.79
C SER A 6 13.58 8.64 -21.26
N LEU A 7 14.45 9.42 -20.61
CA LEU A 7 14.51 9.55 -19.16
C LEU A 7 13.23 10.18 -18.60
N LEU A 8 12.74 11.24 -19.25
CA LEU A 8 11.46 11.86 -18.92
C LEU A 8 10.30 10.86 -19.09
N GLY A 9 10.26 10.09 -20.17
CA GLY A 9 9.21 9.08 -20.39
C GLY A 9 9.16 8.00 -19.31
N SER A 10 10.33 7.47 -18.89
CA SER A 10 10.36 6.49 -17.80
C SER A 10 9.98 7.07 -16.45
N ILE A 11 10.36 8.32 -16.16
CA ILE A 11 9.97 8.98 -14.91
C ILE A 11 8.46 9.17 -14.88
N VAL A 12 7.84 9.61 -15.98
CA VAL A 12 6.39 9.80 -16.08
C VAL A 12 5.64 8.49 -15.84
N GLY A 13 5.99 7.40 -16.53
CA GLY A 13 5.36 6.09 -16.30
C GLY A 13 5.60 5.54 -14.88
N SER A 14 6.73 5.88 -14.26
CA SER A 14 7.01 5.50 -12.87
C SER A 14 6.17 6.27 -11.87
N VAL A 15 5.88 7.54 -12.15
CA VAL A 15 4.99 8.37 -11.33
C VAL A 15 3.56 7.86 -11.45
N GLU A 16 3.09 7.51 -12.64
CA GLU A 16 1.75 6.93 -12.86
C GLU A 16 1.56 5.63 -12.06
N LEU A 17 2.46 4.65 -12.25
CA LEU A 17 2.44 3.41 -11.48
C LEU A 17 2.59 3.68 -9.98
N GLY A 18 3.49 4.59 -9.59
CA GLY A 18 3.73 4.96 -8.20
C GLY A 18 2.48 5.53 -7.52
N LEU A 19 1.68 6.32 -8.24
CA LEU A 19 0.39 6.83 -7.76
C LEU A 19 -0.64 5.70 -7.61
N MET A 20 -0.70 4.73 -8.52
CA MET A 20 -1.60 3.58 -8.36
C MET A 20 -1.22 2.72 -7.14
N TYR A 21 0.08 2.46 -6.95
CA TYR A 21 0.58 1.77 -5.76
C TYR A 21 0.45 2.61 -4.48
N ALA A 22 0.33 3.94 -4.59
CA ALA A 22 0.06 4.79 -3.43
C ALA A 22 -1.27 4.46 -2.76
N ILE A 23 -2.28 4.05 -3.52
CA ILE A 23 -3.58 3.61 -2.97
C ILE A 23 -3.38 2.36 -2.09
N MET A 24 -2.60 1.40 -2.57
CA MET A 24 -2.22 0.22 -1.80
C MET A 24 -1.43 0.62 -0.54
N ALA A 25 -0.47 1.53 -0.67
CA ALA A 25 0.33 2.02 0.46
C ALA A 25 -0.54 2.73 1.52
N LEU A 26 -1.59 3.46 1.14
CA LEU A 26 -2.57 4.02 2.08
C LEU A 26 -3.37 2.94 2.80
N GLY A 27 -3.73 1.85 2.11
CA GLY A 27 -4.34 0.68 2.73
C GLY A 27 -3.42 0.02 3.75
N VAL A 28 -2.17 -0.25 3.38
CA VAL A 28 -1.15 -0.83 4.27
C VAL A 28 -0.84 0.09 5.46
N TYR A 29 -0.82 1.41 5.25
CA TYR A 29 -0.69 2.39 6.31
C TYR A 29 -1.81 2.25 7.36
N LEU A 30 -3.06 2.01 6.92
CA LEU A 30 -4.19 1.88 7.83
C LEU A 30 -4.06 0.66 8.76
N THR A 31 -3.65 -0.50 8.25
CA THR A 31 -3.51 -1.72 9.07
C THR A 31 -2.25 -1.69 9.92
N TYR A 32 -1.09 -1.42 9.32
CA TYR A 32 0.18 -1.55 10.04
C TYR A 32 0.52 -0.37 10.93
N ARG A 33 0.17 0.85 10.53
CA ARG A 33 0.61 2.06 11.24
C ARG A 33 -0.46 2.66 12.12
N VAL A 34 -1.72 2.58 11.70
CA VAL A 34 -2.86 3.16 12.43
C VAL A 34 -3.50 2.14 13.36
N LEU A 35 -3.72 0.90 12.90
CA LEU A 35 -4.37 -0.14 13.70
C LEU A 35 -3.41 -1.07 14.44
N ASP A 36 -2.10 -1.04 14.12
CA ASP A 36 -1.08 -1.98 14.60
C ASP A 36 -1.46 -3.46 14.40
N PHE A 37 -2.08 -3.74 13.25
CA PHE A 37 -2.49 -5.08 12.84
C PHE A 37 -1.61 -5.53 11.66
N PRO A 38 -0.75 -6.55 11.84
CA PRO A 38 0.12 -7.03 10.78
C PRO A 38 -0.65 -7.87 9.75
N ASP A 39 -1.33 -7.17 8.83
CA ASP A 39 -2.20 -7.79 7.84
C ASP A 39 -1.45 -8.27 6.60
N LEU A 40 -1.25 -9.59 6.49
CA LEU A 40 -0.71 -10.24 5.29
C LEU A 40 -1.78 -10.54 4.22
N THR A 41 -3.06 -10.29 4.50
CA THR A 41 -4.16 -10.44 3.51
C THR A 41 -3.98 -9.53 2.30
N VAL A 42 -3.25 -8.43 2.47
CA VAL A 42 -2.91 -7.42 1.44
C VAL A 42 -2.41 -8.07 0.15
N ASP A 43 -1.58 -9.12 0.24
CA ASP A 43 -1.05 -9.82 -0.94
C ASP A 43 -2.17 -10.53 -1.73
N GLY A 44 -3.11 -11.15 -1.00
CA GLY A 44 -4.26 -11.83 -1.60
C GLY A 44 -5.35 -10.86 -2.08
N SER A 45 -5.64 -9.80 -1.32
CA SER A 45 -6.71 -8.85 -1.66
C SER A 45 -6.33 -7.97 -2.85
N PHE A 46 -5.04 -7.65 -3.03
CA PHE A 46 -4.54 -6.98 -4.24
C PHE A 46 -4.85 -7.81 -5.50
N THR A 47 -4.56 -9.12 -5.45
CA THR A 47 -4.88 -10.04 -6.55
C THR A 47 -6.38 -10.26 -6.73
N THR A 48 -7.16 -10.24 -5.64
CA THR A 48 -8.63 -10.28 -5.73
C THR A 48 -9.17 -9.09 -6.51
N GLY A 49 -8.67 -7.89 -6.21
CA GLY A 49 -9.09 -6.68 -6.91
C GLY A 49 -8.74 -6.69 -8.40
N ALA A 50 -7.51 -7.11 -8.72
CA ALA A 50 -7.07 -7.30 -10.11
C ALA A 50 -7.91 -8.36 -10.85
N GLY A 51 -8.17 -9.50 -10.22
CA GLY A 51 -8.91 -10.61 -10.79
C GLY A 51 -10.39 -10.29 -11.02
N ILE A 52 -11.06 -9.64 -10.06
CA ILE A 52 -12.45 -9.18 -10.20
C ILE A 52 -12.53 -8.14 -11.34
N ALA A 53 -11.65 -7.15 -11.33
CA ALA A 53 -11.67 -6.10 -12.35
C ALA A 53 -11.45 -6.69 -13.75
N ALA A 54 -10.43 -7.52 -13.91
CA ALA A 54 -10.10 -8.12 -15.20
C ALA A 54 -11.18 -9.09 -15.68
N GLY A 55 -11.73 -9.91 -14.79
CA GLY A 55 -12.82 -10.82 -15.12
C GLY A 55 -14.08 -10.11 -15.58
N MET A 56 -14.47 -9.02 -14.88
CA MET A 56 -15.65 -8.23 -15.24
C MET A 56 -15.46 -7.42 -16.53
N ILE A 57 -14.28 -6.85 -16.75
CA ILE A 57 -13.97 -6.11 -17.98
C ILE A 57 -14.00 -7.06 -19.18
N VAL A 58 -13.41 -8.26 -19.08
CA VAL A 58 -13.49 -9.27 -20.15
C VAL A 58 -14.92 -9.75 -20.39
N ALA A 59 -15.76 -9.75 -19.36
CA ALA A 59 -17.19 -10.04 -19.49
C ALA A 59 -18.02 -8.87 -20.08
N GLY A 60 -17.38 -7.74 -20.44
CA GLY A 60 -18.03 -6.60 -21.08
C GLY A 60 -18.67 -5.58 -20.13
N TYR A 61 -18.41 -5.67 -18.82
CA TYR A 61 -18.88 -4.67 -17.86
C TYR A 61 -18.00 -3.42 -17.87
N SER A 62 -18.55 -2.29 -17.43
CA SER A 62 -17.81 -1.03 -17.39
C SER A 62 -16.62 -1.07 -16.41
N PRO A 63 -15.46 -0.49 -16.78
CA PRO A 63 -14.27 -0.50 -15.93
C PRO A 63 -14.46 0.13 -14.55
N TRP A 64 -15.30 1.16 -14.44
CA TRP A 64 -15.63 1.81 -13.17
C TRP A 64 -16.44 0.89 -12.25
N LEU A 65 -17.41 0.16 -12.80
CA LEU A 65 -18.20 -0.80 -12.04
C LEU A 65 -17.33 -1.98 -11.59
N ALA A 66 -16.45 -2.45 -12.47
CA ALA A 66 -15.47 -3.49 -12.15
C ALA A 66 -14.57 -3.10 -10.97
N THR A 67 -14.07 -1.85 -10.95
CA THR A 67 -13.30 -1.31 -9.81
C THR A 67 -14.13 -1.20 -8.52
N GLY A 68 -15.41 -0.81 -8.63
CA GLY A 68 -16.32 -0.75 -7.48
C GLY A 68 -16.56 -2.12 -6.85
N VAL A 69 -16.78 -3.16 -7.67
CA VAL A 69 -16.93 -4.55 -7.20
C VAL A 69 -15.61 -5.08 -6.65
N ALA A 70 -14.48 -4.73 -7.25
CA ALA A 70 -13.16 -5.07 -6.73
C ALA A 70 -12.94 -4.51 -5.31
N PHE A 71 -13.35 -3.26 -5.05
CA PHE A 71 -13.32 -2.67 -3.71
C PHE A 71 -14.18 -3.47 -2.71
N LEU A 72 -15.40 -3.86 -3.10
CA LEU A 72 -16.28 -4.69 -2.27
C LEU A 72 -15.67 -6.08 -1.99
N GLY A 73 -15.01 -6.69 -2.98
CA GLY A 73 -14.28 -7.95 -2.79
C GLY A 73 -13.14 -7.81 -1.77
N GLY A 74 -12.40 -6.71 -1.83
CA GLY A 74 -11.38 -6.37 -0.83
C GLY A 74 -11.96 -6.13 0.57
N LEU A 75 -13.08 -5.39 0.67
CA LEU A 75 -13.79 -5.19 1.94
C LEU A 75 -14.21 -6.53 2.55
N ALA A 76 -14.77 -7.43 1.74
CA ALA A 76 -15.20 -8.76 2.20
C ALA A 76 -14.00 -9.59 2.68
N ALA A 77 -12.89 -9.59 1.95
CA ALA A 77 -11.67 -10.26 2.34
C ALA A 77 -11.13 -9.75 3.69
N GLY A 78 -11.04 -8.42 3.86
CA GLY A 78 -10.60 -7.83 5.13
C GLY A 78 -11.59 -8.03 6.28
N ALA A 79 -12.89 -8.07 6.00
CA ALA A 79 -13.91 -8.38 7.00
C ALA A 79 -13.74 -9.80 7.53
N VAL A 80 -13.50 -10.77 6.64
CA VAL A 80 -13.22 -12.15 7.03
C VAL A 80 -11.94 -12.23 7.85
N THR A 81 -10.84 -11.58 7.44
CA THR A 81 -9.60 -11.53 8.23
C THR A 81 -9.83 -10.94 9.63
N GLY A 82 -10.55 -9.82 9.71
CA GLY A 82 -10.89 -9.18 10.97
C GLY A 82 -11.75 -10.08 11.87
N LEU A 83 -12.72 -10.80 11.29
CA LEU A 83 -13.58 -11.75 12.01
C LEU A 83 -12.81 -12.98 12.51
N LEU A 84 -11.87 -13.50 11.71
CA LEU A 84 -10.99 -14.60 12.10
C LEU A 84 -10.15 -14.24 13.33
N HIS A 85 -9.65 -13.01 13.39
CA HIS A 85 -8.93 -12.53 14.56
C HIS A 85 -9.87 -12.31 15.75
N THR A 86 -10.91 -11.49 15.56
CA THR A 86 -11.73 -10.98 16.67
C THR A 86 -12.67 -12.02 17.25
N LYS A 87 -13.38 -12.77 16.40
CA LYS A 87 -14.31 -13.84 16.83
C LYS A 87 -13.65 -15.21 16.87
N GLY A 88 -12.72 -15.47 15.94
CA GLY A 88 -12.00 -16.75 15.88
C GLY A 88 -10.87 -16.87 16.92
N GLY A 89 -10.46 -15.77 17.55
CA GLY A 89 -9.39 -15.78 18.56
C GLY A 89 -8.01 -16.13 18.01
N ILE A 90 -7.83 -16.07 16.68
CA ILE A 90 -6.56 -16.38 16.00
C ILE A 90 -5.64 -15.16 16.12
N ASN A 91 -4.32 -15.35 16.22
CA ASN A 91 -3.37 -14.25 16.19
C ASN A 91 -3.48 -13.43 14.88
N PRO A 92 -3.41 -12.07 14.92
CA PRO A 92 -3.50 -11.20 13.75
C PRO A 92 -2.68 -11.65 12.53
N LEU A 93 -1.42 -12.04 12.78
CA LEU A 93 -0.51 -12.46 11.72
C LEU A 93 -0.98 -13.76 11.06
N LEU A 94 -1.42 -14.74 11.87
CA LEU A 94 -1.92 -16.02 11.38
C LEU A 94 -3.23 -15.85 10.62
N SER A 95 -4.15 -15.00 11.09
CA SER A 95 -5.38 -14.69 10.33
C SER A 95 -5.07 -14.12 8.94
N GLY A 96 -4.07 -13.23 8.84
CA GLY A 96 -3.62 -12.69 7.56
C GLY A 96 -3.02 -13.75 6.62
N ILE A 97 -2.15 -14.62 7.15
CA ILE A 97 -1.54 -15.71 6.35
C ILE A 97 -2.60 -16.70 5.87
N LEU A 98 -3.54 -17.09 6.74
CA LEU A 98 -4.62 -18.01 6.39
C LEU A 98 -5.50 -17.42 5.29
N MET A 99 -5.85 -16.13 5.41
CA MET A 99 -6.64 -15.47 4.38
C MET A 99 -5.87 -15.33 3.06
N MET A 100 -4.58 -15.00 3.09
CA MET A 100 -3.73 -14.94 1.89
C MET A 100 -3.73 -16.27 1.12
N ILE A 101 -3.60 -17.41 1.82
CA ILE A 101 -3.63 -18.74 1.21
C ILE A 101 -5.03 -19.05 0.65
N ALA A 102 -6.10 -18.73 1.40
CA ALA A 102 -7.47 -18.93 0.94
C ALA A 102 -7.79 -18.08 -0.31
N LEU A 103 -7.37 -16.81 -0.31
CA LEU A 103 -7.55 -15.89 -1.43
C LEU A 103 -6.82 -16.35 -2.68
N TYR A 104 -5.68 -17.04 -2.57
CA TYR A 104 -5.02 -17.60 -3.75
C TYR A 104 -5.95 -18.52 -4.55
N THR A 105 -6.62 -19.46 -3.86
CA THR A 105 -7.59 -20.36 -4.52
C THR A 105 -8.86 -19.64 -4.94
N ILE A 106 -9.37 -18.71 -4.13
CA ILE A 106 -10.57 -17.93 -4.47
C ILE A 106 -10.31 -17.07 -5.72
N ASN A 107 -9.16 -16.41 -5.80
CA ASN A 107 -8.75 -15.60 -6.95
C ASN A 107 -8.63 -16.46 -8.21
N TYR A 108 -8.08 -17.68 -8.09
CA TYR A 108 -8.04 -18.63 -9.20
C TYR A 108 -9.45 -18.95 -9.71
N ARG A 109 -10.42 -19.14 -8.80
CA ARG A 109 -11.81 -19.41 -9.15
C ARG A 109 -12.53 -18.20 -9.75
N ILE A 110 -12.27 -16.99 -9.24
CA ILE A 110 -12.81 -15.74 -9.81
C ILE A 110 -12.29 -15.53 -11.22
N MET A 111 -11.00 -15.77 -11.45
CA MET A 111 -10.36 -15.51 -12.73
C MET A 111 -10.59 -16.63 -13.77
N GLY A 112 -10.81 -17.86 -13.32
CA GLY A 112 -10.98 -19.05 -14.17
C GLY A 112 -9.72 -19.51 -14.92
N ARG A 113 -8.68 -18.67 -14.97
CA ARG A 113 -7.38 -18.92 -15.60
C ARG A 113 -6.28 -18.19 -14.81
N PRO A 114 -5.01 -18.63 -14.91
CA PRO A 114 -3.92 -18.01 -14.16
C PRO A 114 -3.62 -16.56 -14.54
N ASN A 115 -3.85 -16.23 -15.82
CA ASN A 115 -3.64 -14.89 -16.36
C ASN A 115 -4.80 -14.49 -17.28
N ILE A 116 -5.34 -13.29 -17.07
CA ILE A 116 -6.37 -12.66 -17.89
C ILE A 116 -5.74 -11.45 -18.60
N PRO A 117 -5.50 -11.50 -19.92
CA PRO A 117 -5.08 -10.33 -20.66
C PRO A 117 -6.27 -9.35 -20.82
N LEU A 118 -5.97 -8.06 -20.68
CA LEU A 118 -6.87 -6.92 -20.93
C LEU A 118 -6.43 -6.10 -22.15
N LEU A 119 -5.44 -6.59 -22.92
CA LEU A 119 -5.08 -6.01 -24.21
C LEU A 119 -6.32 -5.97 -25.12
N ASN A 120 -6.60 -4.79 -25.68
CA ASN A 120 -7.76 -4.48 -26.54
C ASN A 120 -9.12 -4.39 -25.82
N GLN A 121 -9.15 -4.25 -24.49
CA GLN A 121 -10.37 -3.96 -23.75
C GLN A 121 -10.45 -2.46 -23.40
N GLU A 122 -11.65 -1.92 -23.27
CA GLU A 122 -11.83 -0.59 -22.70
C GLU A 122 -11.44 -0.65 -21.21
N THR A 123 -10.50 0.21 -20.82
CA THR A 123 -10.05 0.35 -19.42
C THR A 123 -10.34 1.77 -18.94
N VAL A 124 -10.20 2.03 -17.63
CA VAL A 124 -10.24 3.41 -17.10
C VAL A 124 -9.13 4.29 -17.71
N PHE A 125 -8.08 3.68 -18.25
CA PHE A 125 -6.94 4.34 -18.89
C PHE A 125 -6.88 3.96 -20.38
N PRO A 126 -7.79 4.48 -21.24
CA PRO A 126 -7.82 4.11 -22.64
C PRO A 126 -6.57 4.59 -23.39
N ASP A 127 -5.95 3.70 -24.17
CA ASP A 127 -4.82 3.98 -25.08
C ASP A 127 -5.26 4.74 -26.35
N GLY A 128 -6.12 5.76 -26.22
CA GLY A 128 -6.86 6.36 -27.33
C GLY A 128 -6.59 7.84 -27.60
N SER A 129 -5.45 8.15 -28.26
CA SER A 129 -5.32 9.12 -29.37
C SER A 129 -3.92 9.76 -29.45
N LEU A 130 -3.46 9.92 -30.69
CA LEU A 130 -2.11 10.24 -31.20
C LEU A 130 -1.30 11.40 -30.55
N PHE A 131 -1.83 12.10 -29.53
CA PHE A 131 -1.14 13.19 -28.85
C PHE A 131 -1.32 13.23 -27.33
N LEU A 132 -2.24 12.44 -26.74
CA LEU A 132 -2.66 12.58 -25.32
C LEU A 132 -2.82 11.25 -24.55
N GLY A 133 -2.59 10.08 -25.15
CA GLY A 133 -2.80 8.78 -24.49
C GLY A 133 -2.03 8.59 -23.16
N SER A 134 -0.77 9.03 -23.10
CA SER A 134 -0.01 9.07 -21.83
C SER A 134 -0.48 10.16 -20.86
N THR A 135 -1.17 11.18 -21.35
CA THR A 135 -1.61 12.32 -20.53
C THR A 135 -2.87 12.00 -19.73
N TYR A 136 -3.74 11.10 -20.21
CA TYR A 136 -4.98 10.78 -19.50
C TYR A 136 -4.75 9.99 -18.22
N ALA A 137 -3.87 8.97 -18.26
CA ALA A 137 -3.44 8.25 -17.06
C ALA A 137 -2.71 9.16 -16.08
N LEU A 138 -1.84 10.03 -16.59
CA LEU A 138 -1.12 11.04 -15.82
C LEU A 138 -2.03 12.06 -15.14
N LEU A 139 -3.20 12.38 -15.71
CA LEU A 139 -4.18 13.30 -15.11
C LEU A 139 -5.16 12.59 -14.17
N MET A 140 -5.63 11.40 -14.52
CA MET A 140 -6.64 10.69 -13.74
C MET A 140 -6.08 10.00 -12.50
N ALA A 141 -4.89 9.40 -12.56
CA ALA A 141 -4.30 8.72 -11.40
C ALA A 141 -4.09 9.67 -10.20
N PRO A 142 -3.54 10.89 -10.35
CA PRO A 142 -3.44 11.84 -9.24
C PRO A 142 -4.80 12.25 -8.68
N ILE A 143 -5.82 12.43 -9.53
CA ILE A 143 -7.16 12.83 -9.10
C ILE A 143 -7.78 11.74 -8.23
N ILE A 144 -7.73 10.48 -8.67
CA ILE A 144 -8.26 9.33 -7.92
C ILE A 144 -7.54 9.20 -6.58
N VAL A 145 -6.20 9.26 -6.59
CA VAL A 145 -5.39 9.19 -5.35
C VAL A 145 -5.72 10.35 -4.42
N LEU A 146 -5.89 11.57 -4.95
CA LEU A 146 -6.23 12.73 -4.15
C LEU A 146 -7.62 12.60 -3.52
N VAL A 147 -8.62 12.11 -4.27
CA VAL A 147 -9.96 11.85 -3.75
C VAL A 147 -9.91 10.80 -2.65
N LEU A 148 -9.26 9.65 -2.87
CA LEU A 148 -9.13 8.59 -1.86
C LEU A 148 -8.37 9.07 -0.63
N LYS A 149 -7.32 9.88 -0.82
CA LYS A 149 -6.57 10.51 0.26
C LYS A 149 -7.46 11.44 1.08
N LEU A 150 -8.25 12.31 0.45
CA LEU A 150 -9.14 13.24 1.14
C LEU A 150 -10.24 12.49 1.89
N LEU A 151 -10.80 11.44 1.29
CA LEU A 151 -11.78 10.56 1.94
C LEU A 151 -11.18 9.85 3.16
N LEU A 152 -9.96 9.31 3.04
CA LEU A 152 -9.29 8.64 4.16
C LEU A 152 -8.94 9.61 5.28
N ASP A 153 -8.43 10.79 4.96
CA ASP A 153 -8.12 11.83 5.95
C ASP A 153 -9.38 12.31 6.69
N TRP A 154 -10.49 12.45 5.96
CA TRP A 154 -11.78 12.78 6.54
C TRP A 154 -12.27 11.65 7.44
N PHE A 155 -12.24 10.41 6.95
CA PHE A 155 -12.62 9.23 7.72
C PHE A 155 -11.82 9.09 9.02
N LEU A 156 -10.50 9.27 8.96
CA LEU A 156 -9.64 9.19 10.15
C LEU A 156 -9.94 10.28 11.20
N ARG A 157 -10.63 11.36 10.83
CA ARG A 157 -11.09 12.40 11.76
C ARG A 157 -12.48 12.14 12.36
N THR A 158 -13.25 11.21 11.81
CA THR A 158 -14.56 10.81 12.37
C THR A 158 -14.40 10.05 13.69
N ASP A 159 -15.49 9.89 14.45
CA ASP A 159 -15.50 9.15 15.72
C ASP A 159 -15.00 7.71 15.55
N LEU A 160 -15.42 7.04 14.47
CA LEU A 160 -14.97 5.69 14.16
C LEU A 160 -13.48 5.67 13.79
N GLY A 161 -13.00 6.65 13.01
CA GLY A 161 -11.58 6.79 12.68
C GLY A 161 -10.70 7.10 13.90
N MET A 162 -11.19 7.89 14.85
CA MET A 162 -10.53 8.13 16.14
C MET A 162 -10.49 6.85 16.98
N ALA A 163 -11.57 6.07 17.00
CA ALA A 163 -11.62 4.78 17.68
C ALA A 163 -10.62 3.78 17.09
N ILE A 164 -10.45 3.72 15.75
CA ILE A 164 -9.44 2.87 15.08
C ILE A 164 -8.04 3.25 15.57
N ARG A 165 -7.70 4.54 15.54
CA ARG A 165 -6.38 5.03 15.99
C ARG A 165 -6.13 4.70 17.46
N ALA A 166 -7.09 4.98 18.32
CA ALA A 166 -6.98 4.68 19.75
C ALA A 166 -6.86 3.17 20.01
N THR A 167 -7.52 2.34 19.19
CA THR A 167 -7.46 0.87 19.30
C THR A 167 -6.07 0.36 18.94
N GLY A 168 -5.43 0.92 17.92
CA GLY A 168 -4.04 0.61 17.56
C GLY A 168 -3.03 1.04 18.62
N ASP A 169 -3.25 2.19 19.27
CA ASP A 169 -2.38 2.63 20.37
C ASP A 169 -2.54 1.77 21.63
N ASN A 170 -3.78 1.53 22.06
CA ASN A 170 -4.07 0.70 23.24
C ASN A 170 -5.51 0.17 23.26
N ALA A 171 -5.72 -1.01 22.66
CA ALA A 171 -7.01 -1.69 22.67
C ALA A 171 -7.59 -1.92 24.08
N ARG A 172 -6.77 -2.16 25.11
CA ARG A 172 -7.25 -2.39 26.49
C ARG A 172 -7.89 -1.13 27.08
N MET A 173 -7.28 0.03 26.85
CA MET A 173 -7.83 1.32 27.28
C MET A 173 -9.14 1.62 26.54
N VAL A 174 -9.19 1.41 25.22
CA VAL A 174 -10.41 1.66 24.42
C VAL A 174 -11.59 0.78 24.87
N ARG A 175 -11.33 -0.50 25.21
CA ARG A 175 -12.35 -1.38 25.81
C ARG A 175 -12.88 -0.85 27.14
N SER A 176 -12.01 -0.27 27.99
CA SER A 176 -12.44 0.32 29.27
C SER A 176 -13.33 1.55 29.11
N PHE A 177 -13.26 2.23 27.96
CA PHE A 177 -14.15 3.33 27.59
C PHE A 177 -15.44 2.86 26.89
N GLY A 178 -15.74 1.56 26.88
CA GLY A 178 -16.99 1.01 26.36
C GLY A 178 -17.07 0.87 24.84
N VAL A 179 -15.97 1.12 24.12
CA VAL A 179 -15.91 0.97 22.66
C VAL A 179 -15.60 -0.48 22.30
N ASN A 180 -16.37 -1.04 21.37
CA ASN A 180 -16.14 -2.39 20.86
C ASN A 180 -14.93 -2.40 19.90
N THR A 181 -13.75 -2.76 20.41
CA THR A 181 -12.53 -2.88 19.61
C THR A 181 -12.62 -3.89 18.48
N ASP A 182 -13.47 -4.90 18.62
CA ASP A 182 -13.56 -5.98 17.65
C ASP A 182 -14.18 -5.46 16.35
N ASN A 183 -15.26 -4.69 16.47
CA ASN A 183 -15.85 -3.98 15.33
C ASN A 183 -14.89 -2.97 14.72
N THR A 184 -14.09 -2.30 15.56
CA THR A 184 -13.08 -1.34 15.13
C THR A 184 -11.98 -2.00 14.29
N ILE A 185 -11.47 -3.16 14.75
CA ILE A 185 -10.48 -3.95 14.01
C ILE A 185 -11.07 -4.45 12.69
N VAL A 186 -12.27 -5.05 12.72
CA VAL A 186 -12.93 -5.53 11.50
C VAL A 186 -13.10 -4.41 10.49
N THR A 187 -13.57 -3.23 10.92
CA THR A 187 -13.78 -2.09 10.01
C THR A 187 -12.45 -1.57 9.44
N GLY A 188 -11.41 -1.45 10.27
CA GLY A 188 -10.09 -0.98 9.83
C GLY A 188 -9.41 -1.93 8.84
N VAL A 189 -9.43 -3.24 9.12
CA VAL A 189 -8.87 -4.28 8.23
C VAL A 189 -9.69 -4.40 6.94
N SER A 190 -11.02 -4.32 7.02
CA SER A 190 -11.90 -4.29 5.84
C SER A 190 -11.56 -3.12 4.93
N LEU A 191 -11.56 -1.90 5.46
CA LEU A 191 -11.30 -0.69 4.69
C LEU A 191 -9.91 -0.71 4.04
N SER A 192 -8.90 -1.20 4.77
CA SER A 192 -7.55 -1.38 4.24
C SER A 192 -7.53 -2.31 3.03
N ASN A 193 -8.08 -3.52 3.17
CA ASN A 193 -8.12 -4.49 2.06
C ASN A 193 -8.99 -4.02 0.90
N GLY A 194 -10.05 -3.25 1.16
CA GLY A 194 -10.83 -2.57 0.12
C GLY A 194 -9.95 -1.64 -0.73
N LEU A 195 -9.18 -0.73 -0.08
CA LEU A 195 -8.26 0.17 -0.77
C LEU A 195 -7.18 -0.59 -1.55
N VAL A 196 -6.62 -1.65 -0.97
CA VAL A 196 -5.62 -2.50 -1.62
C VAL A 196 -6.20 -3.20 -2.85
N ALA A 197 -7.41 -3.74 -2.77
CA ALA A 197 -8.07 -4.37 -3.91
C ALA A 197 -8.39 -3.33 -5.00
N MET A 198 -8.83 -2.12 -4.63
CA MET A 198 -9.03 -1.03 -5.57
C MET A 198 -7.71 -0.66 -6.29
N ALA A 199 -6.60 -0.64 -5.57
CA ALA A 199 -5.27 -0.43 -6.17
C ALA A 199 -4.92 -1.55 -7.16
N GLY A 200 -5.18 -2.81 -6.81
CA GLY A 200 -4.98 -3.96 -7.69
C GLY A 200 -5.81 -3.89 -8.98
N ALA A 201 -7.07 -3.42 -8.87
CA ALA A 201 -7.93 -3.19 -10.02
C ALA A 201 -7.36 -2.12 -10.97
N PHE A 202 -6.89 -0.98 -10.44
CA PHE A 202 -6.29 0.08 -11.27
C PHE A 202 -4.96 -0.37 -11.89
N VAL A 203 -4.12 -1.08 -11.12
CA VAL A 203 -2.84 -1.60 -11.63
C VAL A 203 -3.06 -2.62 -12.75
N ALA A 204 -4.03 -3.53 -12.62
CA ALA A 204 -4.35 -4.50 -13.67
C ALA A 204 -4.86 -3.81 -14.95
N GLN A 205 -5.69 -2.78 -14.80
CA GLN A 205 -6.19 -1.99 -15.93
C GLN A 205 -5.09 -1.18 -16.63
N TYR A 206 -4.12 -0.67 -15.88
CA TYR A 206 -2.99 0.06 -16.44
C TYR A 206 -1.94 -0.85 -17.08
N GLN A 207 -1.64 -1.99 -16.45
CA GLN A 207 -0.68 -2.96 -17.00
C GLN A 207 -1.27 -3.78 -18.15
N GLY A 208 -2.60 -3.81 -18.28
CA GLY A 208 -3.29 -4.53 -19.36
C GLY A 208 -3.37 -6.04 -19.14
N PHE A 209 -3.18 -6.53 -17.92
CA PHE A 209 -3.37 -7.94 -17.58
C PHE A 209 -3.59 -8.15 -16.07
N ALA A 210 -4.20 -9.28 -15.71
CA ALA A 210 -4.27 -9.75 -14.34
C ALA A 210 -3.68 -11.17 -14.19
N ASP A 211 -2.66 -11.33 -13.37
CA ASP A 211 -2.01 -12.61 -13.01
C ASP A 211 -2.19 -12.94 -11.52
N LEU A 212 -2.33 -14.21 -11.18
CA LEU A 212 -2.43 -14.69 -9.78
C LEU A 212 -1.23 -14.38 -8.90
N GLN A 213 -0.04 -14.28 -9.47
CA GLN A 213 1.20 -14.04 -8.73
C GLN A 213 1.48 -12.54 -8.52
N MET A 214 0.70 -11.65 -9.11
CA MET A 214 0.98 -10.21 -9.04
C MET A 214 0.91 -9.66 -7.62
N GLY A 215 0.18 -10.31 -6.72
CA GLY A 215 -0.03 -9.86 -5.34
C GLY A 215 1.09 -10.25 -4.39
N ILE A 216 1.97 -11.17 -4.78
CA ILE A 216 3.01 -11.71 -3.91
C ILE A 216 4.05 -10.63 -3.60
N GLY A 217 4.21 -10.31 -2.32
CA GLY A 217 5.17 -9.31 -1.84
C GLY A 217 4.63 -7.88 -1.87
N MET A 218 3.35 -7.67 -2.16
CA MET A 218 2.74 -6.34 -2.15
C MET A 218 2.78 -5.69 -0.77
N ILE A 219 2.67 -6.49 0.30
CA ILE A 219 2.81 -5.98 1.65
C ILE A 219 4.20 -5.39 1.92
N VAL A 220 5.26 -6.04 1.43
CA VAL A 220 6.65 -5.58 1.60
C VAL A 220 6.84 -4.25 0.85
N ILE A 221 6.29 -4.15 -0.36
CA ILE A 221 6.32 -2.93 -1.16
C ILE A 221 5.55 -1.80 -0.48
N GLY A 222 4.36 -2.09 0.05
CA GLY A 222 3.51 -1.12 0.75
C GLY A 222 4.18 -0.60 2.02
N LEU A 223 4.71 -1.49 2.84
CA LEU A 223 5.45 -1.11 4.05
C LEU A 223 6.69 -0.28 3.73
N ALA A 224 7.47 -0.67 2.71
CA ALA A 224 8.62 0.12 2.28
C ALA A 224 8.21 1.51 1.83
N SER A 225 7.12 1.63 1.07
CA SER A 225 6.58 2.92 0.62
C SER A 225 6.17 3.80 1.80
N VAL A 226 5.51 3.22 2.81
CA VAL A 226 5.15 3.92 4.05
C VAL A 226 6.40 4.40 4.79
N ILE A 227 7.37 3.52 5.01
CA ILE A 227 8.61 3.83 5.75
C ILE A 227 9.43 4.91 5.03
N ILE A 228 9.63 4.77 3.71
CA ILE A 228 10.35 5.75 2.90
C ILE A 228 9.66 7.12 3.01
N GLY A 229 8.34 7.15 2.88
CA GLY A 229 7.54 8.34 3.05
C GLY A 229 7.74 9.01 4.42
N GLU A 230 7.55 8.25 5.49
CA GLU A 230 7.68 8.73 6.87
C GLU A 230 9.10 9.27 7.17
N VAL A 231 10.14 8.62 6.65
CA VAL A 231 11.54 9.04 6.87
C VAL A 231 11.87 10.33 6.14
N ILE A 232 11.39 10.50 4.90
CA ILE A 232 11.70 11.69 4.07
C ILE A 232 10.88 12.91 4.53
N PHE A 233 9.56 12.73 4.73
CA PHE A 233 8.64 13.85 4.93
C PHE A 233 8.20 14.03 6.39
N GLY A 234 8.39 13.04 7.25
CA GLY A 234 8.06 13.09 8.68
C GLY A 234 6.58 12.85 9.02
N VAL A 235 6.31 12.58 10.30
CA VAL A 235 5.01 12.06 10.81
C VAL A 235 4.22 13.05 11.70
N ARG A 236 4.35 14.36 11.48
CA ARG A 236 3.82 15.36 12.43
C ARG A 236 2.29 15.43 12.53
N SER A 237 1.55 15.09 11.48
CA SER A 237 0.09 15.12 11.46
C SER A 237 -0.43 14.07 10.48
N ILE A 238 -1.67 13.58 10.68
CA ILE A 238 -2.29 12.56 9.81
C ILE A 238 -2.23 12.99 8.35
N TRP A 239 -2.62 14.24 8.07
CA TRP A 239 -2.62 14.82 6.72
C TRP A 239 -1.22 14.82 6.08
N ARG A 240 -0.17 15.07 6.88
CA ARG A 240 1.21 15.03 6.42
C ARG A 240 1.70 13.59 6.26
N THR A 241 1.30 12.68 7.14
CA THR A 241 1.66 11.27 7.06
C THR A 241 1.04 10.59 5.85
N THR A 242 -0.25 10.83 5.55
CA THR A 242 -0.90 10.27 4.36
C THR A 242 -0.29 10.81 3.06
N LEU A 243 0.05 12.11 3.02
CA LEU A 243 0.84 12.69 1.92
C LEU A 243 2.25 12.07 1.82
N ALA A 244 2.91 11.86 2.95
CA ALA A 244 4.23 11.25 2.99
C ALA A 244 4.20 9.83 2.42
N VAL A 245 3.18 9.03 2.74
CA VAL A 245 2.99 7.67 2.22
C VAL A 245 2.82 7.67 0.70
N ILE A 246 2.01 8.59 0.17
CA ILE A 246 1.80 8.72 -1.29
C ILE A 246 3.10 9.07 -1.99
N LEU A 247 3.81 10.08 -1.49
CA LEU A 247 5.10 10.48 -2.05
C LEU A 247 6.15 9.36 -1.90
N GLY A 248 6.09 8.59 -0.80
CA GLY A 248 6.95 7.43 -0.58
C GLY A 248 6.76 6.34 -1.64
N ALA A 249 5.52 6.04 -2.03
CA ALA A 249 5.21 5.09 -3.10
C ALA A 249 5.74 5.56 -4.47
N VAL A 250 5.62 6.86 -4.76
CA VAL A 250 6.18 7.46 -5.99
C VAL A 250 7.71 7.40 -5.98
N VAL A 251 8.35 7.77 -4.87
CA VAL A 251 9.82 7.67 -4.71
C VAL A 251 10.29 6.24 -4.89
N TYR A 252 9.62 5.28 -4.25
CA TYR A 252 9.93 3.86 -4.38
C TYR A 252 9.89 3.40 -5.85
N ARG A 253 8.87 3.83 -6.61
CA ARG A 253 8.73 3.46 -8.03
C ARG A 253 9.77 4.13 -8.93
N ILE A 254 10.13 5.38 -8.65
CA ILE A 254 11.23 6.08 -9.33
C ILE A 254 12.56 5.34 -9.10
N VAL A 255 12.83 4.87 -7.87
CA VAL A 255 14.06 4.11 -7.56
C VAL A 255 14.12 2.80 -8.36
N ILE A 256 13.00 2.07 -8.49
CA ILE A 256 12.92 0.87 -9.32
C ILE A 256 13.22 1.20 -10.78
N ALA A 257 12.61 2.25 -11.33
CA ALA A 257 12.80 2.61 -12.73
C ALA A 257 14.23 3.06 -13.05
N LEU A 258 14.88 3.76 -12.11
CA LEU A 258 16.30 4.07 -12.21
C LEU A 258 17.14 2.78 -12.17
N SER A 259 16.80 1.83 -11.31
CA SER A 259 17.51 0.55 -11.17
C SER A 259 17.51 -0.25 -12.47
N ILE A 260 16.36 -0.40 -13.14
CA ILE A 260 16.26 -1.07 -14.45
C ILE A 260 17.14 -0.37 -15.49
N ARG A 261 17.20 0.96 -15.47
CA ARG A 261 18.04 1.75 -16.40
C ARG A 261 19.54 1.58 -16.17
N TYR A 262 19.98 1.28 -14.95
CA TYR A 262 21.38 1.00 -14.65
C TYR A 262 21.83 -0.42 -15.04
N GLY A 263 21.01 -1.16 -15.82
CA GLY A 263 21.37 -2.44 -16.43
C GLY A 263 20.89 -3.66 -15.64
N LEU A 264 19.99 -3.49 -14.68
CA LEU A 264 19.38 -4.60 -13.96
C LEU A 264 18.21 -5.16 -14.76
N GLU A 265 18.15 -6.49 -14.87
CA GLU A 265 17.04 -7.17 -15.52
C GLU A 265 15.76 -7.09 -14.67
N ALA A 266 14.60 -7.18 -15.33
CA ALA A 266 13.31 -7.22 -14.65
C ALA A 266 13.12 -8.47 -13.76
N SER A 267 13.89 -9.53 -14.03
CA SER A 267 13.97 -10.76 -13.22
C SER A 267 14.52 -10.48 -11.80
N ASP A 268 15.45 -9.54 -11.68
CA ASP A 268 16.13 -9.17 -10.42
C ASP A 268 15.31 -8.21 -9.53
N MET A 269 14.09 -7.84 -9.96
CA MET A 269 13.26 -6.88 -9.23
C MET A 269 12.91 -7.30 -7.80
N LYS A 270 12.80 -8.62 -7.54
CA LYS A 270 12.57 -9.14 -6.18
C LYS A 270 13.79 -8.91 -5.29
N LEU A 271 14.99 -9.11 -5.81
CA LEU A 271 16.25 -8.85 -5.10
C LEU A 271 16.41 -7.35 -4.82
N MET A 272 16.15 -6.50 -5.81
CA MET A 272 16.20 -5.05 -5.64
C MET A 272 15.18 -4.55 -4.63
N THR A 273 13.96 -5.08 -4.66
CA THR A 273 12.94 -4.79 -3.65
C THR A 273 13.45 -5.13 -2.25
N ALA A 274 14.00 -6.33 -2.07
CA ALA A 274 14.56 -6.75 -0.78
C ALA A 274 15.69 -5.81 -0.32
N LEU A 275 16.59 -5.40 -1.22
CA LEU A 275 17.68 -4.47 -0.91
C LEU A 275 17.15 -3.09 -0.50
N ILE A 276 16.24 -2.51 -1.29
CA ILE A 276 15.65 -1.19 -1.02
C ILE A 276 14.92 -1.20 0.33
N VAL A 277 14.12 -2.23 0.60
CA VAL A 277 13.41 -2.39 1.89
C VAL A 277 14.40 -2.52 3.04
N THR A 278 15.44 -3.33 2.87
CA THR A 278 16.50 -3.53 3.87
C THR A 278 17.20 -2.22 4.21
N VAL A 279 17.58 -1.45 3.19
CA VAL A 279 18.20 -0.12 3.39
C VAL A 279 17.22 0.84 4.06
N ALA A 280 15.97 0.92 3.57
CA ALA A 280 14.94 1.79 4.11
C ALA A 280 14.64 1.50 5.60
N LEU A 281 14.72 0.24 6.03
CA LEU A 281 14.55 -0.16 7.43
C LEU A 281 15.80 0.08 8.29
N ILE A 282 17.00 -0.26 7.80
CA ILE A 282 18.23 -0.21 8.60
C ILE A 282 18.73 1.23 8.80
N VAL A 283 18.68 2.07 7.77
CA VAL A 283 19.17 3.46 7.83
C VAL A 283 18.59 4.26 9.01
N PRO A 284 17.25 4.32 9.22
CA PRO A 284 16.69 5.05 10.35
C PRO A 284 17.08 4.45 11.71
N MET A 285 17.19 3.12 11.82
CA MET A 285 17.61 2.45 13.07
C MET A 285 19.07 2.78 13.43
N VAL A 286 19.96 2.78 12.44
CA VAL A 286 21.38 3.14 12.62
C VAL A 286 21.51 4.60 13.02
N ASN A 287 20.77 5.51 12.36
CA ASN A 287 20.78 6.94 12.69
C ASN A 287 20.26 7.21 14.11
N LYS A 288 19.19 6.53 14.54
CA LYS A 288 18.67 6.63 15.91
C LYS A 288 19.69 6.15 16.94
N ARG A 289 20.32 4.99 16.72
CA ARG A 289 21.38 4.45 17.60
C ARG A 289 22.60 5.38 17.66
N ARG A 290 23.04 5.94 16.53
CA ARG A 290 24.14 6.92 16.49
C ARG A 290 23.80 8.18 17.29
N ARG A 291 22.59 8.74 17.10
CA ARG A 291 22.13 9.92 17.85
C ARG A 291 22.05 9.66 19.35
N GLN A 292 21.53 8.51 19.77
CA GLN A 292 21.48 8.11 21.18
C GLN A 292 22.88 7.97 21.79
N ARG A 293 23.83 7.36 21.07
CA ARG A 293 25.23 7.26 21.51
C ARG A 293 25.90 8.63 21.62
N LEU A 294 25.67 9.53 20.67
CA LEU A 294 26.22 10.89 20.70
C LEU A 294 25.67 11.70 21.89
N VAL A 295 24.36 11.60 22.17
CA VAL A 295 23.74 12.26 23.33
C VAL A 295 24.23 11.65 24.65
N GLY A 296 24.35 10.32 24.73
CA GLY A 296 24.90 9.64 25.91
C GLY A 296 26.35 10.03 26.19
N ARG A 297 27.18 10.14 25.14
CA ARG A 297 28.58 10.57 25.25
C ARG A 297 28.72 12.03 25.71
N LYS A 298 27.82 12.92 25.28
CA LYS A 298 27.79 14.32 25.78
C LYS A 298 27.46 14.36 27.27
N ARG A 299 26.41 13.66 27.71
CA ARG A 299 26.04 13.58 29.13
C ARG A 299 27.12 12.97 30.01
N SER A 300 27.84 11.95 29.53
CA SER A 300 28.94 11.37 30.31
C SER A 300 30.11 12.34 30.48
N LEU A 301 30.36 13.20 29.49
CA LEU A 301 31.43 14.21 29.57
C LEU A 301 31.04 15.33 30.53
N GLU A 302 29.80 15.81 30.48
CA GLU A 302 29.24 16.80 31.42
C GLU A 302 29.34 16.29 32.87
N LEU A 303 29.04 15.01 33.12
CA LEU A 303 29.16 14.41 34.46
C LEU A 303 30.61 14.26 34.96
N THR A 304 31.60 14.03 34.09
CA THR A 304 33.01 14.04 34.50
C THR A 304 33.57 15.44 34.72
N GLU A 305 33.04 16.45 34.03
CA GLU A 305 33.40 17.86 34.29
C GLU A 305 32.82 18.33 35.63
N GLU A 306 31.58 17.97 35.97
CA GLU A 306 30.96 18.30 37.26
C GLU A 306 31.56 17.53 38.45
N ALA A 307 32.06 16.31 38.25
CA ALA A 307 32.70 15.51 39.30
C ALA A 307 34.17 15.88 39.55
N GLY A 308 34.76 16.74 38.71
CA GLY A 308 36.15 17.20 38.80
C GLY A 308 36.35 18.54 39.52
N THR A 309 35.28 19.16 40.03
CA THR A 309 35.28 20.40 40.83
C THR A 309 34.86 20.12 42.27
#